data_AF-A0A1T1BFX0-F1
#
_entry.id   AF-A0A1T1BFX0-F1
#
_cell.length_a   1.000
_cell.length_b   1.000
_cell.length_c   1.000
_cell.angle_alpha   90.00
_cell.angle_beta   90.00
_cell.angle_gamma   90.00
#
_symmetry.space_group_name_H-M   'P 1'
#
loop_
_entity.id
_entity.type
_entity.pdbx_description
1 polymer ?
#
loop_
_entity_poly.entity_id
_entity_poly.type
_entity_poly.pdbx_seq_one_letter_code
_entity_poly.pdbx_strand_id
1 'polypeptide(L)'
;MNTAVPVAPAASPVWFRALNWVAPLMLIVTAWIPDDGASKPLPVAGSVFLTLLGVGLGAFFAQVPRRLAYILTDTGLRVSRFSGTFEWPYRELRVRRTDAGLGLRVGGVGLPGYYTGNYTFTGPAYRSVQAIASNTRGGLIVERGGTPYYLTPADPDAFAQALTARGVPVLG
;
A
#
# COMPACT_ATOMS: atom_id res chain seq x y z
N MET A 1 -17.21 2.30 -19.87
CA MET A 1 -15.86 1.77 -20.16
C MET A 1 -15.00 1.84 -18.91
N ASN A 2 -14.40 0.72 -18.49
CA ASN A 2 -13.49 0.68 -17.35
C ASN A 2 -12.08 1.11 -17.80
N THR A 3 -11.55 2.18 -17.22
CA THR A 3 -10.18 2.65 -17.51
C THR A 3 -9.28 2.31 -16.32
N ALA A 4 -8.32 1.42 -16.52
CA ALA A 4 -7.30 1.13 -15.51
C ALA A 4 -6.37 2.34 -15.35
N VAL A 5 -6.15 2.75 -14.12
CA VAL A 5 -5.22 3.85 -13.80
C VAL A 5 -3.94 3.23 -13.27
N PRO A 6 -2.80 3.46 -13.94
CA PRO A 6 -1.52 2.94 -13.47
C PRO A 6 -1.20 3.52 -12.10
N VAL A 7 -0.74 2.68 -11.18
CA VAL A 7 -0.28 3.08 -9.85
C VAL A 7 1.17 3.54 -9.96
N ALA A 8 1.56 4.58 -9.19
CA ALA A 8 2.94 5.05 -9.20
C ALA A 8 3.89 3.91 -8.80
N PRO A 9 5.00 3.69 -9.53
CA PRO A 9 6.00 2.72 -9.12
C PRO A 9 6.53 3.13 -7.74
N ALA A 10 6.80 2.14 -6.87
CA ALA A 10 7.29 2.50 -5.55
C ALA A 10 8.66 3.18 -5.66
N ALA A 11 8.76 4.39 -5.11
CA ALA A 11 9.96 5.21 -5.08
C ALA A 11 10.99 4.71 -4.05
N SER A 12 10.61 3.72 -3.22
CA SER A 12 11.49 3.10 -2.22
C SER A 12 12.75 2.51 -2.88
N PRO A 13 13.96 2.77 -2.34
CA PRO A 13 15.19 2.16 -2.82
C PRO A 13 15.14 0.63 -2.80
N VAL A 14 15.87 -0.02 -3.72
CA VAL A 14 15.92 -1.49 -3.82
C VAL A 14 16.37 -2.15 -2.52
N TRP A 15 17.36 -1.56 -1.82
CA TRP A 15 17.83 -2.07 -0.53
C TRP A 15 16.75 -1.99 0.57
N PHE A 16 15.88 -0.98 0.53
CA PHE A 16 14.80 -0.84 1.50
C PHE A 16 13.70 -1.88 1.25
N ARG A 17 13.47 -2.26 -0.01
CA ARG A 17 12.64 -3.41 -0.37
C ARG A 17 13.28 -4.74 0.07
N ALA A 18 14.61 -4.85 0.01
CA ALA A 18 15.33 -6.02 0.49
C ALA A 18 15.19 -6.20 2.01
N LEU A 19 14.99 -5.13 2.78
CA LEU A 19 14.73 -5.21 4.22
C LEU A 19 13.49 -6.06 4.56
N ASN A 20 12.47 -6.05 3.70
CA ASN A 20 11.28 -6.91 3.88
C ASN A 20 11.62 -8.41 3.82
N TRP A 21 12.74 -8.77 3.20
CA TRP A 21 13.19 -10.15 3.09
C TRP A 21 14.03 -10.61 4.28
N VAL A 22 14.47 -9.72 5.17
CA VAL A 22 15.31 -10.09 6.31
C VAL A 22 14.58 -11.05 7.25
N ALA A 23 13.33 -10.76 7.61
CA ALA A 23 12.53 -11.62 8.48
C ALA A 23 12.27 -13.03 7.87
N PRO A 24 11.77 -13.18 6.63
CA PRO A 24 11.58 -14.50 6.04
C PRO A 24 12.91 -15.24 5.84
N LEU A 25 13.99 -14.55 5.45
CA LEU A 25 15.31 -15.19 5.32
C LEU A 25 15.86 -15.64 6.68
N MET A 26 15.70 -14.86 7.74
CA MET A 26 16.06 -15.26 9.09
C MET A 26 15.31 -16.53 9.52
N LEU A 27 14.00 -16.63 9.26
CA LEU A 27 13.22 -17.84 9.56
C LEU A 27 13.75 -19.07 8.81
N ILE A 28 14.11 -18.90 7.53
CA ILE A 28 14.64 -20.00 6.71
C ILE A 28 16.05 -20.39 7.19
N VAL A 29 16.92 -19.41 7.42
CA VAL A 29 18.30 -19.66 7.84
C VAL A 29 18.33 -20.31 9.22
N THR A 30 17.58 -19.79 10.19
CA THR A 30 17.49 -20.37 11.55
C THR A 30 16.90 -21.78 11.58
N ALA A 31 16.08 -22.14 10.60
CA ALA A 31 15.58 -23.52 10.48
C ALA A 31 16.70 -24.54 10.20
N TRP A 32 17.81 -24.12 9.62
CA TRP A 32 18.89 -25.00 9.14
C TRP A 32 20.28 -24.67 9.71
N ILE A 33 20.39 -23.69 10.61
CA ILE A 33 21.63 -23.45 11.35
C ILE A 33 21.87 -24.66 12.27
N PRO A 34 23.00 -25.38 12.12
CA PRO A 34 23.41 -26.40 13.07
C PRO A 34 23.70 -25.72 14.41
N ASP A 35 22.96 -26.10 15.45
CA ASP A 35 23.19 -25.59 16.79
C ASP A 35 24.10 -26.58 17.52
N ASP A 36 25.40 -26.48 17.23
CA ASP A 36 26.45 -27.41 17.72
C ASP A 36 26.56 -27.43 19.26
N GLY A 37 25.92 -26.47 19.95
CA GLY A 37 25.87 -26.36 21.41
C GLY A 37 24.48 -26.58 22.05
N ALA A 38 23.43 -26.81 21.26
CA ALA A 38 22.08 -27.02 21.82
C ALA A 38 21.92 -28.45 22.35
N SER A 39 21.49 -28.55 23.61
CA SER A 39 21.15 -29.84 24.25
C SER A 39 19.95 -30.54 23.60
N LYS A 40 19.22 -29.86 22.68
CA LYS A 40 18.18 -30.47 21.86
C LYS A 40 18.05 -29.70 20.53
N PRO A 41 18.58 -30.21 19.41
CA PRO A 41 18.39 -29.57 18.10
C PRO A 41 16.90 -29.54 17.75
N LEU A 42 16.51 -28.57 16.92
CA LEU A 42 15.14 -28.49 16.39
C LEU A 42 14.79 -29.80 15.66
N PRO A 43 13.64 -30.42 15.95
CA PRO A 43 13.19 -31.56 15.18
C PRO A 43 12.94 -31.12 13.73
N VAL A 44 13.20 -32.01 12.77
CA VAL A 44 13.04 -31.72 11.31
C VAL A 44 11.67 -31.10 11.00
N ALA A 45 10.61 -31.54 11.68
CA ALA A 45 9.27 -30.96 11.55
C ALA A 45 9.21 -29.46 11.90
N GLY A 46 9.95 -29.03 12.93
CA GLY A 46 10.08 -27.63 13.32
C GLY A 46 10.84 -26.80 12.27
N SER A 47 11.94 -27.33 11.76
CA SER A 47 12.71 -26.70 10.66
C SER A 47 11.87 -26.54 9.39
N VAL A 48 11.11 -27.58 9.02
CA VAL A 48 10.19 -27.52 7.88
C VAL A 48 9.09 -26.47 8.11
N PHE A 49 8.49 -26.43 9.31
CA PHE A 49 7.48 -25.42 9.64
C PHE A 49 8.02 -23.98 9.52
N LEU A 50 9.19 -23.70 10.09
CA LEU A 50 9.84 -22.38 10.01
C LEU A 50 10.19 -22.00 8.56
N THR A 51 10.66 -22.97 7.78
CA THR A 51 10.94 -22.77 6.35
C THR A 51 9.66 -22.42 5.58
N LEU A 52 8.58 -23.18 5.78
CA LEU A 52 7.29 -22.89 5.15
C LEU A 52 6.73 -21.53 5.57
N LEU A 53 6.88 -21.17 6.85
CA LEU A 53 6.47 -19.87 7.36
C LEU A 53 7.27 -18.73 6.72
N GLY A 54 8.60 -18.88 6.60
CA GLY A 54 9.46 -17.91 5.94
C GLY A 54 9.12 -17.74 4.45
N VAL A 55 8.92 -18.84 3.72
CA VAL A 55 8.48 -18.81 2.31
C VAL A 55 7.11 -18.15 2.17
N GLY A 56 6.15 -18.52 3.03
CA GLY A 56 4.82 -17.94 3.05
C GLY A 56 4.83 -16.43 3.32
N LEU A 57 5.65 -15.98 4.26
CA LEU A 57 5.80 -14.56 4.60
C LEU A 57 6.47 -13.78 3.46
N GLY A 58 7.49 -14.35 2.82
CA GLY A 58 8.14 -13.75 1.64
C GLY A 58 7.18 -13.60 0.46
N ALA A 59 6.42 -14.66 0.15
CA ALA A 59 5.39 -14.63 -0.88
C ALA A 59 4.29 -13.60 -0.56
N PHE A 60 3.90 -13.51 0.71
CA PHE A 60 2.94 -12.50 1.18
C PHE A 60 3.45 -11.08 0.93
N PHE A 61 4.67 -10.73 1.37
CA PHE A 61 5.24 -9.39 1.15
C PHE A 61 5.43 -9.05 -0.33
N ALA A 62 5.75 -10.03 -1.17
CA ALA A 62 5.84 -9.83 -2.62
C ALA A 62 4.47 -9.59 -3.29
N GLN A 63 3.41 -10.21 -2.77
CA GLN A 63 2.07 -10.16 -3.39
C GLN A 63 1.24 -8.95 -2.96
N VAL A 64 1.38 -8.48 -1.71
CA VAL A 64 0.63 -7.34 -1.16
C VAL A 64 0.66 -6.08 -2.06
N PRO A 65 1.83 -5.54 -2.49
CA PRO A 65 1.88 -4.34 -3.33
C PRO A 65 1.24 -4.53 -4.71
N ARG A 66 1.20 -5.75 -5.24
CA ARG A 66 0.62 -6.04 -6.56
C ARG A 66 -0.91 -5.99 -6.57
N ARG A 67 -1.55 -5.99 -5.39
CA ARG A 67 -3.01 -5.92 -5.26
C ARG A 67 -3.55 -4.49 -5.19
N LEU A 68 -2.67 -3.50 -5.15
CA LEU A 68 -3.07 -2.10 -5.21
C LEU A 68 -3.38 -1.73 -6.66
N ALA A 69 -4.63 -1.41 -6.95
CA ALA A 69 -5.06 -0.97 -8.27
C ALA A 69 -6.19 0.06 -8.16
N TYR A 70 -6.20 1.00 -9.10
CA TYR A 70 -7.26 1.99 -9.24
C TYR A 70 -7.89 1.82 -10.62
N ILE A 71 -9.21 1.71 -10.68
CA ILE A 71 -9.96 1.54 -11.92
C ILE A 71 -11.09 2.56 -11.92
N LEU A 72 -11.10 3.43 -12.92
CA LEU A 72 -12.22 4.34 -13.16
C LEU A 72 -13.31 3.56 -13.89
N THR A 73 -14.48 3.39 -13.26
CA THR A 73 -15.66 2.78 -13.88
C THR A 73 -16.61 3.88 -14.38
N ASP A 74 -17.74 3.48 -14.97
CA ASP A 74 -18.79 4.42 -15.38
C ASP A 74 -19.52 5.02 -14.17
N THR A 75 -19.57 4.29 -13.06
CA THR A 75 -20.33 4.64 -11.84
C THR A 75 -19.48 5.23 -10.74
N GLY A 76 -18.18 4.95 -10.71
CA GLY A 76 -17.30 5.39 -9.63
C GLY A 76 -15.82 5.05 -9.77
N LEU A 77 -15.07 5.41 -8.74
CA LEU A 77 -13.67 5.01 -8.60
C LEU A 77 -13.61 3.67 -7.85
N ARG A 78 -13.16 2.61 -8.53
CA ARG A 78 -12.90 1.33 -7.90
C ARG A 78 -11.45 1.27 -7.42
N VAL A 79 -11.29 1.06 -6.13
CA VAL A 79 -10.01 0.93 -5.45
C VAL A 79 -9.87 -0.51 -4.96
N SER A 80 -8.92 -1.24 -5.52
CA SER A 80 -8.51 -2.56 -5.05
C SER A 80 -7.29 -2.45 -4.17
N ARG A 81 -7.33 -3.14 -3.03
CA ARG A 81 -6.22 -3.31 -2.10
C ARG A 81 -6.16 -4.76 -1.63
N PHE A 82 -5.11 -5.14 -0.91
CA PHE A 82 -4.96 -6.52 -0.43
C PHE A 82 -6.15 -6.98 0.43
N SER A 83 -6.72 -6.09 1.23
CA SER A 83 -7.86 -6.41 2.12
C SER A 83 -9.23 -6.39 1.43
N GLY A 84 -9.32 -6.10 0.14
CA GLY A 84 -10.58 -6.06 -0.60
C GLY A 84 -10.66 -4.98 -1.67
N THR A 85 -11.76 -5.02 -2.42
CA THR A 85 -12.07 -4.08 -3.50
C THR A 85 -13.31 -3.26 -3.11
N PHE A 86 -13.22 -1.96 -3.27
CA PHE A 86 -14.29 -1.02 -2.94
C PHE A 86 -14.57 -0.14 -4.14
N GLU A 87 -15.84 0.15 -4.41
CA GLU A 87 -16.23 1.10 -5.43
C GLU A 87 -16.83 2.34 -4.77
N TRP A 88 -16.29 3.51 -5.12
CA TRP A 88 -16.70 4.79 -4.56
C TRP A 88 -17.46 5.59 -5.63
N PRO A 89 -18.77 5.84 -5.42
CA PRO A 89 -19.56 6.61 -6.38
C PRO A 89 -19.03 8.04 -6.56
N TYR A 90 -18.92 8.53 -7.80
CA TYR A 90 -18.34 9.85 -8.08
C TYR A 90 -19.03 11.01 -7.34
N ARG A 91 -20.34 10.90 -7.11
CA ARG A 91 -21.15 11.90 -6.37
C ARG A 91 -20.70 12.12 -4.91
N GLU A 92 -20.04 11.13 -4.31
CA GLU A 92 -19.54 11.20 -2.93
C GLU A 92 -18.09 11.67 -2.86
N LEU A 93 -17.43 11.81 -4.02
CA LEU A 93 -16.02 12.09 -4.12
C LEU A 93 -15.77 13.58 -4.29
N ARG A 94 -14.67 14.04 -3.71
CA ARG A 94 -14.05 15.33 -4.02
C ARG A 94 -12.56 15.11 -4.15
N VAL A 95 -11.91 15.74 -5.10
CA VAL A 95 -10.47 15.58 -5.31
C VAL A 95 -9.74 16.83 -4.90
N ARG A 96 -8.63 16.70 -4.17
CA ARG A 96 -7.74 17.79 -3.78
C ARG A 96 -6.32 17.44 -4.19
N ARG A 97 -5.70 18.34 -4.96
CA ARG A 97 -4.26 18.25 -5.26
C ARG A 97 -3.46 18.59 -4.02
N THR A 98 -2.32 17.93 -3.85
CA THR A 98 -1.43 18.22 -2.75
C THR A 98 0.00 17.82 -3.09
N ASP A 99 0.94 18.68 -2.73
CA ASP A 99 2.37 18.35 -2.79
C ASP A 99 2.87 17.70 -1.49
N ALA A 100 2.00 17.67 -0.47
CA ALA A 100 2.32 17.08 0.82
C ALA A 100 2.27 15.54 0.78
N GLY A 101 2.93 14.95 1.76
CA GLY A 101 3.10 13.51 1.87
C GLY A 101 2.51 12.90 3.14
N LEU A 102 2.52 11.57 3.16
CA LEU A 102 2.28 10.75 4.33
C LEU A 102 3.44 10.94 5.33
N GLY A 103 3.08 11.16 6.58
CA GLY A 103 3.99 11.17 7.72
C GLY A 103 4.07 9.82 8.41
N LEU A 104 4.09 9.84 9.74
CA LEU A 104 4.09 8.66 10.59
C LEU A 104 2.83 7.82 10.43
N ARG A 105 3.02 6.49 10.38
CA ARG A 105 1.95 5.49 10.39
C ARG A 105 1.33 5.42 11.78
N VAL A 106 0.03 5.73 11.89
CA VAL A 106 -0.75 5.60 13.13
C VAL A 106 -1.35 4.21 13.24
N GLY A 107 -1.76 3.60 12.12
CA GLY A 107 -2.27 2.24 12.10
C GLY A 107 -2.32 1.64 10.69
N GLY A 108 -2.24 0.32 10.59
CA GLY A 108 -2.27 -0.42 9.33
C GLY A 108 -0.90 -0.85 8.81
N VAL A 109 -0.77 -0.97 7.50
CA VAL A 109 0.39 -1.56 6.81
C VAL A 109 1.21 -0.46 6.14
N GLY A 110 2.51 -0.47 6.39
CA GLY A 110 3.48 0.44 5.77
C GLY A 110 4.65 -0.36 5.23
N LEU A 111 4.42 -1.01 4.10
CA LEU A 111 5.45 -1.73 3.37
C LEU A 111 5.97 -0.84 2.22
N PRO A 112 7.24 -0.97 1.84
CA PRO A 112 7.76 -0.40 0.61
C PRO A 112 6.85 -0.73 -0.59
N GLY A 113 6.23 0.29 -1.19
CA GLY A 113 5.28 0.09 -2.30
C GLY A 113 3.85 -0.24 -1.90
N TYR A 114 3.52 -0.27 -0.61
CA TYR A 114 2.17 -0.52 -0.11
C TYR A 114 1.93 0.14 1.26
N TYR A 115 1.35 1.33 1.21
CA TYR A 115 0.97 2.14 2.36
C TYR A 115 -0.55 2.18 2.45
N THR A 116 -1.10 1.31 3.30
CA THR A 116 -2.55 1.27 3.54
C THR A 116 -2.87 1.33 5.02
N GLY A 117 -3.69 2.30 5.43
CA GLY A 117 -4.06 2.48 6.83
C GLY A 117 -4.22 3.94 7.21
N ASN A 118 -4.17 4.24 8.50
CA ASN A 118 -4.23 5.61 9.00
C ASN A 118 -2.82 6.18 9.15
N TYR A 119 -2.56 7.32 8.52
CA TYR A 119 -1.27 8.00 8.53
C TYR A 119 -1.48 9.45 8.95
N THR A 120 -0.52 10.00 9.67
CA THR A 120 -0.43 11.45 9.82
C THR A 120 -0.14 12.08 8.46
N PHE A 121 -0.60 13.31 8.27
CA PHE A 121 -0.42 14.03 7.02
C PHE A 121 0.38 15.30 7.25
N THR A 122 1.30 15.58 6.33
CA THR A 122 2.24 16.70 6.46
C THR A 122 1.69 18.01 5.92
N GLY A 123 0.56 17.97 5.19
CA GLY A 123 -0.05 19.16 4.61
C GLY A 123 -0.99 19.88 5.58
N PRO A 124 -1.24 21.18 5.37
CA PRO A 124 -2.04 22.01 6.29
C PRO A 124 -3.54 21.64 6.28
N ALA A 125 -4.00 20.96 5.23
CA ALA A 125 -5.41 20.63 5.03
C ALA A 125 -5.94 19.57 5.99
N TYR A 126 -5.11 18.61 6.42
CA TYR A 126 -5.54 17.48 7.23
C TYR A 126 -4.46 17.10 8.24
N ARG A 127 -4.88 16.69 9.44
CA ARG A 127 -3.96 16.14 10.45
C ARG A 127 -3.61 14.67 10.17
N SER A 128 -4.56 13.92 9.63
CA SER A 128 -4.42 12.50 9.31
C SER A 128 -5.27 12.13 8.10
N VAL A 129 -4.81 11.13 7.36
CA VAL A 129 -5.47 10.63 6.15
C VAL A 129 -5.47 9.11 6.13
N GLN A 130 -6.47 8.54 5.46
CA GLN A 130 -6.50 7.12 5.17
C GLN A 130 -5.68 6.86 3.90
N ALA A 131 -4.46 6.37 4.06
CA ALA A 131 -3.61 6.03 2.94
C ALA A 131 -4.13 4.78 2.23
N ILE A 132 -4.20 4.84 0.91
CA ILE A 132 -4.30 3.69 0.01
C ILE A 132 -3.34 3.98 -1.14
N ALA A 133 -2.04 3.93 -0.86
CA ALA A 133 -0.99 4.47 -1.72
C ALA A 133 0.19 3.49 -1.89
N SER A 134 0.91 3.61 -3.00
CA SER A 134 2.19 2.94 -3.26
C SER A 134 3.38 3.78 -2.80
N ASN A 135 3.22 5.09 -2.63
CA ASN A 135 4.26 6.03 -2.21
C ASN A 135 3.79 6.92 -1.05
N THR A 136 4.75 7.50 -0.33
CA THR A 136 4.47 8.48 0.73
C THR A 136 4.39 9.91 0.22
N ARG A 137 4.73 10.18 -1.05
CA ARG A 137 4.71 11.50 -1.69
C ARG A 137 4.25 11.39 -3.14
N GLY A 138 3.95 12.52 -3.76
CA GLY A 138 3.53 12.59 -5.17
C GLY A 138 2.15 11.98 -5.41
N GLY A 139 1.29 12.06 -4.40
CA GLY A 139 -0.09 11.59 -4.47
C GLY A 139 -1.09 12.74 -4.50
N LEU A 140 -2.36 12.39 -4.39
CA LEU A 140 -3.47 13.32 -4.27
C LEU A 140 -4.45 12.82 -3.23
N ILE A 141 -5.33 13.72 -2.79
CA ILE A 141 -6.36 13.39 -1.81
C ILE A 141 -7.69 13.26 -2.53
N VAL A 142 -8.38 12.16 -2.25
CA VAL A 142 -9.78 11.96 -2.60
C VAL A 142 -10.57 11.93 -1.29
N GLU A 143 -11.39 12.94 -1.06
CA GLU A 143 -12.33 12.93 0.04
C GLU A 143 -13.57 12.12 -0.33
N ARG A 144 -14.00 11.26 0.60
CA ARG A 144 -15.28 10.56 0.51
C ARG A 144 -16.04 10.75 1.81
N GLY A 145 -17.20 11.39 1.75
CA GLY A 145 -18.05 11.60 2.94
C GLY A 145 -17.30 12.26 4.12
N GLY A 146 -16.40 13.21 3.83
CA GLY A 146 -15.57 13.88 4.84
C GLY A 146 -14.32 13.12 5.31
N THR A 147 -14.09 11.91 4.81
CA THR A 147 -12.85 11.15 5.11
C THR A 147 -11.82 11.39 4.00
N PRO A 148 -10.62 11.90 4.30
CA PRO A 148 -9.59 12.13 3.29
C PRO A 148 -8.79 10.86 3.01
N TYR A 149 -8.82 10.39 1.76
CA TYR A 149 -8.04 9.25 1.29
C TYR A 149 -6.83 9.71 0.48
N TYR A 150 -5.64 9.23 0.81
CA TYR A 150 -4.43 9.54 0.04
C TYR A 150 -4.14 8.43 -0.98
N LEU A 151 -4.08 8.78 -2.25
CA LEU A 151 -3.85 7.88 -3.38
C LEU A 151 -2.60 8.33 -4.15
N THR A 152 -1.88 7.38 -4.73
CA THR A 152 -0.69 7.69 -5.55
C THR A 152 -0.79 7.03 -6.94
N PRO A 153 -1.64 7.56 -7.83
CA PRO A 153 -1.61 7.18 -9.24
C PRO A 153 -0.26 7.56 -9.86
N ALA A 154 0.12 6.91 -10.96
CA ALA A 154 1.39 7.17 -11.65
C ALA A 154 1.44 8.59 -12.24
N ASP A 155 0.28 9.12 -12.63
CA ASP A 155 0.10 10.51 -13.04
C ASP A 155 -1.06 11.12 -12.24
N PRO A 156 -0.75 11.86 -11.15
CA PRO A 156 -1.75 12.53 -10.32
C PRO A 156 -2.58 13.56 -11.09
N ASP A 157 -1.99 14.24 -12.07
CA ASP A 157 -2.68 15.28 -12.81
C ASP A 157 -3.64 14.71 -13.84
N ALA A 158 -3.21 13.71 -14.60
CA ALA A 158 -4.11 12.98 -15.50
C ALA A 158 -5.24 12.30 -14.72
N PHE A 159 -4.96 11.75 -13.54
CA PHE A 159 -6.00 11.14 -12.70
C PHE A 159 -7.01 12.18 -12.18
N ALA A 160 -6.53 13.32 -11.68
CA ALA A 160 -7.41 14.41 -11.24
C ALA A 160 -8.29 14.92 -12.40
N GLN A 161 -7.70 15.14 -13.58
CA GLN A 161 -8.45 15.53 -14.79
C GLN A 161 -9.50 14.48 -15.18
N ALA A 162 -9.14 13.20 -15.13
CA ALA A 162 -10.06 12.10 -15.43
C ALA A 162 -11.23 12.00 -14.44
N LEU A 163 -11.01 12.34 -13.16
CA LEU A 163 -12.07 12.45 -12.16
C LEU A 163 -12.95 13.67 -12.42
N THR A 164 -12.37 14.83 -12.73
CA THR A 164 -13.12 16.05 -13.06
C THR A 164 -13.99 15.88 -14.30
N ALA A 165 -13.48 15.22 -15.35
CA ALA A 165 -14.24 14.89 -16.55
C ALA A 165 -15.46 13.99 -16.27
N ARG A 166 -15.48 13.30 -15.12
CA ARG A 166 -16.59 12.45 -14.65
C ARG A 166 -17.46 13.13 -13.59
N GLY A 167 -17.32 14.44 -13.42
CA GLY A 167 -18.14 15.25 -12.53
C GLY A 167 -17.68 15.29 -11.07
N VAL A 168 -16.47 14.82 -10.76
CA VAL A 168 -15.91 14.94 -9.41
C VAL A 168 -15.38 16.37 -9.20
N PRO A 169 -15.87 17.12 -8.19
CA PRO A 169 -15.41 18.47 -7.94
C PRO A 169 -13.98 18.49 -7.40
N VAL A 170 -13.21 19.49 -7.84
CA VAL A 170 -11.85 19.76 -7.34
C VAL A 170 -11.93 20.77 -6.20
N LEU A 171 -11.34 20.43 -5.07
CA LEU A 171 -11.14 21.32 -3.94
C LEU A 171 -9.83 22.09 -4.14
N GLY A 172 -9.92 23.42 -4.04
CA GLY A 172 -8.77 24.33 -4.02
C GLY A 172 -7.92 24.19 -2.77
#